data_AF-A0A0J7KC89-F1
#
_entry.id   AF-A0A0J7KC89-F1
#
_cell.length_a   1.000
_cell.length_b   1.000
_cell.length_c   1.000
_cell.angle_alpha   90.00
_cell.angle_beta   90.00
_cell.angle_gamma   90.00
#
_symmetry.space_group_name_H-M   'P 1'
#
loop_
_entity.id
_entity.type
_entity.pdbx_description
1 polymer ?
#
loop_
_entity_poly.entity_id
_entity_poly.type
_entity_poly.pdbx_seq_one_letter_code
_entity_poly.pdbx_strand_id
1 'polypeptide(L)'
;MKTPMHFVGCPGVLNTGMFVVVLLYSTVGFFGYWKYGENTKASITLNPPQDEILSQSAKVMIAVAIFLTYGLQFYVPMEIIWKNTKQYFGSRRLLGEYFLRILLVIFTVCVAVAIPNLGPFISLVGAVCLSTLGLMFPSVIELVTVWELENGLGKWNWRLWKNIVIIAFGVLGFVTGTYVSIQDILEGK
;
A
#
# COMPACT_ATOMS: atom_id res chain seq x y z
N MET A 1 19.10 -4.04 14.46
CA MET A 1 20.02 -4.49 13.39
C MET A 1 21.45 -4.22 13.84
N LYS A 2 22.39 -5.16 13.65
CA LYS A 2 23.78 -5.02 14.14
C LYS A 2 24.61 -3.99 13.35
N THR A 3 24.27 -3.71 12.09
CA THR A 3 24.98 -2.76 11.21
C THR A 3 23.99 -1.91 10.38
N PRO A 4 23.57 -0.72 10.86
CA PRO A 4 22.50 0.07 10.23
C PRO A 4 22.89 0.65 8.86
N MET A 5 24.17 1.00 8.63
CA MET A 5 24.66 1.56 7.36
C MET A 5 24.57 0.57 6.19
N HIS A 6 24.59 -0.74 6.47
CA HIS A 6 24.52 -1.78 5.43
C HIS A 6 23.07 -2.09 4.98
N PHE A 7 22.08 -1.48 5.62
CA PHE A 7 20.66 -1.65 5.25
C PHE A 7 20.33 -0.91 3.94
N VAL A 8 20.86 0.30 3.76
CA VAL A 8 20.56 1.22 2.64
C VAL A 8 21.65 1.24 1.57
N GLY A 9 22.84 0.69 1.84
CA GLY A 9 23.95 0.63 0.86
C GLY A 9 23.61 -0.20 -0.40
N CYS A 10 24.48 -0.17 -1.40
CA CYS A 10 24.43 -1.07 -2.56
C CYS A 10 25.65 -2.00 -2.57
N PRO A 11 25.49 -3.34 -2.46
CA PRO A 11 24.26 -4.12 -2.26
C PRO A 11 23.86 -4.25 -0.78
N GLY A 12 22.75 -3.60 -0.40
CA GLY A 12 22.20 -3.59 0.95
C GLY A 12 20.95 -4.45 1.06
N VAL A 13 20.56 -4.77 2.30
CA VAL A 13 19.44 -5.68 2.59
C VAL A 13 18.14 -5.20 1.95
N LEU A 14 17.89 -3.88 1.94
CA LEU A 14 16.70 -3.30 1.33
C LEU A 14 16.66 -3.54 -0.18
N ASN A 15 17.75 -3.22 -0.90
CA ASN A 15 17.78 -3.37 -2.36
C ASN A 15 17.66 -4.84 -2.79
N THR A 16 18.36 -5.74 -2.11
CA THR A 16 18.27 -7.18 -2.38
C THR A 16 16.86 -7.71 -2.09
N GLY A 17 16.24 -7.30 -0.98
CA GLY A 17 14.87 -7.68 -0.65
C GLY A 17 13.86 -7.19 -1.70
N MET A 18 13.96 -5.93 -2.10
CA MET A 18 13.10 -5.35 -3.14
C MET A 18 13.29 -6.05 -4.48
N PHE A 19 14.51 -6.39 -4.87
CA PHE A 19 14.78 -7.13 -6.09
C PHE A 19 14.09 -8.51 -6.09
N VAL A 20 14.18 -9.25 -4.99
CA VAL A 20 13.51 -10.55 -4.85
C VAL A 20 11.98 -10.40 -4.94
N VAL A 21 11.40 -9.40 -4.26
CA VAL A 21 9.95 -9.15 -4.30
C VAL A 21 9.48 -8.83 -5.72
N VAL A 22 10.19 -7.93 -6.42
CA VAL A 22 9.87 -7.58 -7.81
C VAL A 22 9.95 -8.81 -8.70
N LEU A 23 11.01 -9.62 -8.59
CA LEU A 23 11.16 -10.83 -9.39
C LEU A 23 10.02 -11.82 -9.15
N LEU A 24 9.62 -12.05 -7.89
CA LEU A 24 8.50 -12.93 -7.56
C LEU A 24 7.17 -12.41 -8.12
N TYR A 25 6.86 -11.13 -7.92
CA TYR A 25 5.61 -10.53 -8.39
C TYR A 25 5.55 -10.48 -9.92
N SER A 26 6.64 -10.11 -10.60
CA SER A 26 6.71 -10.12 -12.06
C SER A 26 6.56 -11.52 -12.63
N THR A 27 7.17 -12.53 -12.02
CA THR A 27 7.06 -13.93 -12.48
C THR A 27 5.63 -14.45 -12.35
N VAL A 28 5.01 -14.28 -11.17
CA VAL A 28 3.63 -14.72 -10.94
C VAL A 28 2.64 -13.94 -11.82
N GLY A 29 2.83 -12.63 -11.97
CA GLY A 29 2.01 -11.79 -12.84
C GLY A 29 2.12 -12.18 -14.32
N PHE A 30 3.34 -12.40 -14.81
CA PHE A 30 3.60 -12.77 -16.20
C PHE A 30 2.99 -14.14 -16.54
N PHE A 31 3.28 -15.18 -15.76
CA PHE A 31 2.73 -16.52 -16.01
C PHE A 31 1.23 -16.58 -15.75
N GLY A 32 0.71 -15.80 -14.79
CA GLY A 32 -0.72 -15.67 -14.56
C GLY A 32 -1.45 -15.11 -15.79
N TYR A 33 -0.97 -13.99 -16.32
CA TYR A 33 -1.56 -13.39 -17.52
C TYR A 33 -1.38 -14.27 -18.76
N TRP A 34 -0.22 -14.90 -18.93
CA TRP A 34 0.02 -15.80 -20.07
C TRP A 34 -0.97 -16.99 -20.08
N LYS A 35 -1.35 -17.52 -18.90
CA LYS A 35 -2.29 -18.64 -18.83
C LYS A 35 -3.75 -18.25 -19.02
N TYR A 36 -4.20 -17.14 -18.44
CA TYR A 36 -5.62 -16.77 -18.37
C TYR A 36 -6.03 -15.64 -19.35
N GLY A 37 -5.05 -14.92 -19.90
CA GLY A 37 -5.28 -13.82 -20.84
C GLY A 37 -6.22 -12.76 -20.28
N GLU A 38 -7.17 -12.32 -21.10
CA GLU A 38 -8.17 -11.29 -20.73
C GLU A 38 -9.16 -11.73 -19.65
N ASN A 39 -9.29 -13.05 -19.39
CA ASN A 39 -10.18 -13.57 -18.35
C ASN A 39 -9.58 -13.56 -16.94
N THR A 40 -8.41 -12.92 -16.78
CA THR A 40 -7.71 -12.83 -15.49
C THR A 40 -8.52 -11.96 -14.51
N LYS A 41 -9.02 -12.56 -13.44
CA LYS A 41 -9.70 -11.81 -12.35
C LYS A 41 -8.69 -11.04 -11.50
N ALA A 42 -9.19 -10.01 -10.80
CA ALA A 42 -8.40 -9.17 -9.89
C ALA A 42 -7.64 -9.97 -8.80
N SER A 43 -8.18 -11.12 -8.38
CA SER A 43 -7.47 -12.08 -7.52
C SER A 43 -7.08 -13.31 -8.34
N ILE A 44 -5.76 -13.56 -8.45
CA ILE A 44 -5.21 -14.70 -9.18
C ILE A 44 -5.73 -16.06 -8.66
N THR A 45 -6.10 -16.14 -7.39
CA THR A 45 -6.63 -17.36 -6.75
C THR A 45 -8.01 -17.77 -7.23
N LEU A 46 -8.73 -16.86 -7.91
CA LEU A 46 -10.07 -17.10 -8.44
C LEU A 46 -10.05 -17.55 -9.90
N ASN A 47 -8.87 -17.61 -10.53
CA ASN A 47 -8.69 -18.00 -11.92
C ASN A 47 -8.62 -19.53 -12.13
N PRO A 48 -7.94 -20.32 -11.27
CA PRO A 48 -7.95 -21.77 -11.41
C PRO A 48 -9.34 -22.37 -11.18
N PRO A 49 -9.64 -23.55 -11.78
CA PRO A 49 -10.90 -24.25 -11.56
C PRO A 49 -11.09 -24.51 -10.06
N GLN A 50 -12.27 -24.22 -9.54
CA GLN A 50 -12.56 -24.31 -8.10
C GLN A 50 -12.87 -25.74 -7.65
N ASP A 51 -13.03 -26.66 -8.60
CA ASP A 51 -13.35 -28.07 -8.36
C ASP A 51 -12.10 -28.90 -8.03
N GLU A 52 -10.91 -28.39 -8.35
CA GLU A 52 -9.66 -29.08 -8.08
C GLU A 52 -9.18 -28.86 -6.63
N ILE A 53 -8.79 -29.95 -5.97
CA ILE A 53 -8.28 -29.96 -4.58
C ILE A 53 -7.09 -28.99 -4.42
N LEU A 54 -6.26 -28.86 -5.44
CA LEU A 54 -5.05 -28.03 -5.41
C LEU A 54 -5.38 -26.52 -5.45
N SER A 55 -6.42 -26.13 -6.18
CA SER A 55 -6.95 -24.76 -6.19
C SER A 55 -7.61 -24.40 -4.87
N GLN A 56 -8.41 -25.32 -4.33
CA GLN A 56 -9.05 -25.13 -3.02
C GLN A 56 -8.03 -25.01 -1.89
N SER A 57 -6.99 -25.85 -1.88
CA SER A 57 -5.94 -25.77 -0.85
C SER A 57 -5.18 -24.43 -0.90
N ALA A 58 -4.85 -23.92 -2.09
CA ALA A 58 -4.23 -22.61 -2.26
C ALA A 58 -5.12 -21.47 -1.77
N LYS A 59 -6.42 -21.53 -2.05
CA LYS A 59 -7.41 -20.55 -1.58
C LYS A 59 -7.52 -20.55 -0.05
N VAL A 60 -7.54 -21.72 0.58
CA VAL A 60 -7.55 -21.86 2.05
C VAL A 60 -6.26 -21.32 2.65
N MET A 61 -5.09 -21.65 2.09
CA MET A 61 -3.81 -21.13 2.57
C MET A 61 -3.77 -19.60 2.55
N ILE A 62 -4.27 -18.98 1.48
CA ILE A 62 -4.32 -17.51 1.36
C ILE A 62 -5.35 -16.91 2.32
N ALA A 63 -6.51 -17.54 2.50
CA ALA A 63 -7.49 -17.09 3.48
C ALA A 63 -6.93 -17.11 4.92
N VAL A 64 -6.22 -18.19 5.29
CA VAL A 64 -5.52 -18.29 6.58
C VAL A 64 -4.43 -17.22 6.71
N ALA A 65 -3.63 -17.00 5.65
CA ALA A 65 -2.61 -15.97 5.65
C ALA A 65 -3.20 -14.56 5.84
N ILE A 66 -4.29 -14.22 5.15
CA ILE A 66 -4.99 -12.94 5.30
C ILE A 66 -5.57 -12.79 6.71
N PHE A 67 -6.18 -13.84 7.26
CA PHE A 67 -6.71 -13.84 8.62
C PHE A 67 -5.63 -13.55 9.67
N LEU A 68 -4.48 -14.22 9.56
CA LEU A 68 -3.35 -14.04 10.48
C LEU A 68 -2.68 -12.65 10.32
N THR A 69 -2.61 -12.12 9.10
CA THR A 69 -1.98 -10.83 8.82
C THR A 69 -2.84 -9.63 9.17
N TYR A 70 -4.18 -9.77 9.15
CA TYR A 70 -5.11 -8.69 9.48
C TYR A 70 -4.83 -8.07 10.86
N GLY A 71 -4.64 -8.91 11.89
CA GLY A 71 -4.36 -8.42 13.25
C GLY A 71 -3.06 -7.62 13.35
N LEU A 72 -2.02 -8.04 12.61
CA LEU A 72 -0.73 -7.35 12.57
C LEU A 72 -0.82 -6.02 11.82
N GLN A 73 -1.52 -5.99 10.68
CA GLN A 73 -1.71 -4.77 9.89
C GLN A 73 -2.58 -3.75 10.62
N PHE A 74 -3.59 -4.21 11.36
CA PHE A 74 -4.49 -3.35 12.12
C PHE A 74 -3.84 -2.71 13.37
N TYR A 75 -2.75 -3.29 13.87
CA TYR A 75 -2.03 -2.78 15.04
C TYR A 75 -1.50 -1.35 14.82
N VAL A 76 -0.85 -1.10 13.68
CA VAL A 76 -0.18 0.19 13.41
C VAL A 76 -1.19 1.35 13.31
N PRO A 77 -2.27 1.29 12.52
CA PRO A 77 -3.29 2.33 12.48
C PRO A 77 -3.94 2.57 13.84
N MET A 78 -4.25 1.49 14.57
CA MET A 78 -4.86 1.57 15.90
C MET A 78 -3.95 2.32 16.87
N GLU A 79 -2.67 2.00 16.91
CA GLU A 79 -1.70 2.66 17.80
C GLU A 79 -1.58 4.17 17.48
N ILE A 80 -1.52 4.52 16.19
CA ILE A 80 -1.44 5.92 15.73
C ILE A 80 -2.69 6.69 16.16
N ILE A 81 -3.89 6.16 15.89
CA ILE A 81 -5.17 6.79 16.24
C ILE A 81 -5.31 6.91 17.76
N TRP A 82 -4.93 5.85 18.49
CA TRP A 82 -4.98 5.82 19.94
C TRP A 82 -4.05 6.86 20.55
N LYS A 83 -2.81 6.97 20.06
CA LYS A 83 -1.83 7.96 20.54
C LYS A 83 -2.35 9.40 20.41
N ASN A 84 -3.07 9.70 19.33
CA ASN A 84 -3.66 11.02 19.08
C ASN A 84 -4.96 11.26 19.87
N THR A 85 -5.73 10.20 20.13
CA THR A 85 -7.07 10.33 20.73
C THR A 85 -7.10 10.06 22.24
N LYS A 86 -6.10 9.39 22.81
CA LYS A 86 -6.06 9.01 24.25
C LYS A 86 -6.22 10.17 25.22
N GLN A 87 -5.82 11.38 24.81
CA GLN A 87 -5.95 12.59 25.61
C GLN A 87 -7.40 12.99 25.86
N TYR A 88 -8.33 12.64 24.97
CA TYR A 88 -9.75 12.97 25.11
C TYR A 88 -10.50 12.03 26.07
N PHE A 89 -9.98 10.84 26.35
CA PHE A 89 -10.68 9.79 27.12
C PHE A 89 -10.39 9.77 28.63
N GLY A 90 -9.57 10.71 29.13
CA GLY A 90 -9.40 10.98 30.56
C GLY A 90 -9.11 9.72 31.39
N SER A 91 -10.01 9.39 32.34
CA SER A 91 -9.94 8.24 33.25
C SER A 91 -10.50 6.93 32.63
N ARG A 92 -11.30 7.00 31.57
CA ARG A 92 -11.93 5.84 30.91
C ARG A 92 -11.16 5.36 29.69
N ARG A 93 -9.83 5.30 29.79
CA ARG A 93 -8.93 4.95 28.66
C ARG A 93 -9.21 3.56 28.10
N LEU A 94 -9.33 2.55 28.96
CA LEU A 94 -9.62 1.18 28.54
C LEU A 94 -10.93 1.08 27.74
N LEU A 95 -12.00 1.73 28.19
CA LEU A 95 -13.29 1.73 27.49
C LEU A 95 -13.21 2.48 26.15
N GLY A 96 -12.52 3.62 26.11
CA GLY A 96 -12.30 4.38 24.87
C GLY A 96 -11.47 3.59 23.84
N GLU A 97 -10.47 2.86 24.31
CA GLU A 97 -9.62 2.01 23.47
C GLU A 97 -10.43 0.87 22.83
N TYR A 98 -11.21 0.13 23.64
CA TYR A 98 -12.08 -0.92 23.11
C TYR A 98 -13.13 -0.39 22.15
N PHE A 99 -13.74 0.76 22.46
CA PHE A 99 -14.73 1.40 21.59
C PHE A 99 -14.13 1.79 20.23
N LEU A 100 -12.97 2.46 20.22
CA LEU A 100 -12.28 2.83 18.98
C LEU A 100 -11.89 1.60 18.17
N ARG A 101 -11.43 0.53 18.84
CA ARG A 101 -11.08 -0.73 18.19
C ARG A 101 -12.29 -1.35 17.50
N ILE A 102 -13.42 -1.45 18.20
CA ILE A 102 -14.67 -1.98 17.65
C ILE A 102 -15.15 -1.12 16.48
N LEU A 103 -15.13 0.21 16.62
CA LEU A 103 -15.55 1.14 15.57
C LEU A 103 -14.72 0.98 14.30
N LEU A 104 -13.40 0.89 14.42
CA LEU A 104 -12.51 0.71 13.29
C LEU A 104 -12.68 -0.65 12.59
N VAL A 105 -12.94 -1.72 13.36
CA VAL A 105 -13.24 -3.04 12.78
C VAL A 105 -14.61 -3.05 12.08
N ILE A 106 -15.61 -2.39 12.66
CA ILE A 106 -16.92 -2.23 12.00
C ILE A 106 -16.73 -1.45 10.68
N PHE A 107 -15.93 -0.39 10.70
CA PHE A 107 -15.64 0.39 9.50
C PHE A 107 -14.99 -0.46 8.40
N THR A 108 -13.98 -1.30 8.72
CA THR A 108 -13.37 -2.18 7.71
C THR A 108 -14.34 -3.22 7.16
N VAL A 109 -15.25 -3.75 7.98
CA VAL A 109 -16.32 -4.65 7.54
C VAL A 109 -17.33 -3.92 6.63
N CYS A 110 -17.74 -2.70 6.98
CA CYS A 110 -18.63 -1.90 6.14
C CYS A 110 -18.01 -1.62 4.76
N VAL A 111 -16.72 -1.28 4.72
CA VAL A 111 -15.96 -1.10 3.48
C VAL A 111 -15.93 -2.39 2.66
N ALA A 112 -15.69 -3.54 3.31
CA ALA A 112 -15.70 -4.84 2.63
C ALA A 112 -17.07 -5.22 2.03
N VAL A 113 -18.17 -4.83 2.67
CA VAL A 113 -19.54 -5.04 2.15
C VAL A 113 -19.86 -4.08 1.00
N ALA A 114 -19.34 -2.85 1.05
CA ALA A 114 -19.64 -1.82 0.05
C ALA A 114 -18.88 -2.00 -1.28
N ILE A 115 -17.77 -2.74 -1.30
CA ILE A 115 -16.90 -2.87 -2.47
C ILE A 115 -17.18 -4.22 -3.17
N PRO A 116 -17.90 -4.22 -4.32
CA PRO A 116 -18.14 -5.44 -5.09
C PRO A 116 -16.89 -5.90 -5.86
N ASN A 117 -16.07 -4.95 -6.35
CA ASN A 117 -14.90 -5.23 -7.19
C ASN A 117 -13.60 -4.81 -6.49
N LEU A 118 -12.78 -5.81 -6.14
CA LEU A 118 -11.50 -5.58 -5.45
C LEU A 118 -10.45 -4.87 -6.31
N GLY A 119 -10.48 -5.05 -7.64
CA GLY A 119 -9.49 -4.49 -8.56
C GLY A 119 -9.47 -2.96 -8.56
N PRO A 120 -10.58 -2.29 -8.91
CA PRO A 120 -10.68 -0.83 -8.90
C PRO A 120 -10.34 -0.22 -7.53
N PHE A 121 -10.72 -0.90 -6.44
CA PHE A 121 -10.41 -0.46 -5.08
C PHE A 121 -8.92 -0.54 -4.75
N ILE A 122 -8.23 -1.65 -5.07
CA ILE A 122 -6.78 -1.77 -4.88
C ILE A 122 -6.04 -0.71 -5.70
N SER A 123 -6.48 -0.48 -6.95
CA SER A 123 -5.93 0.58 -7.81
C SER A 123 -6.14 1.97 -7.19
N LEU A 124 -7.32 2.26 -6.66
CA LEU A 124 -7.64 3.56 -6.04
C LEU A 124 -6.77 3.82 -4.81
N VAL A 125 -6.74 2.85 -3.89
CA VAL A 125 -5.93 2.95 -2.65
C VAL A 125 -4.45 3.09 -3.01
N GLY A 126 -3.97 2.33 -3.99
CA GLY A 126 -2.60 2.44 -4.49
C GLY A 126 -2.31 3.83 -5.07
N ALA A 127 -3.17 4.32 -5.97
CA ALA A 127 -3.02 5.62 -6.61
C ALA A 127 -3.00 6.78 -5.59
N VAL A 128 -3.84 6.72 -4.56
CA VAL A 128 -3.88 7.73 -3.50
C VAL A 128 -2.69 7.60 -2.56
N CYS A 129 -2.47 6.41 -1.98
CA CYS A 129 -1.48 6.20 -0.93
C CYS A 129 -0.05 6.22 -1.45
N LEU A 130 0.26 5.51 -2.56
CA LEU A 130 1.62 5.46 -3.10
C LEU A 130 2.05 6.82 -3.64
N SER A 131 1.17 7.51 -4.36
CA SER A 131 1.48 8.85 -4.89
C SER A 131 1.72 9.84 -3.77
N THR A 132 0.91 9.82 -2.71
CA THR A 132 1.02 10.79 -1.60
C THR A 132 2.15 10.43 -0.64
N LEU A 133 2.13 9.21 -0.08
CA LEU A 133 3.07 8.76 0.95
C LEU A 133 4.39 8.25 0.38
N GLY A 134 4.36 7.61 -0.79
CA GLY A 134 5.53 6.99 -1.39
C GLY A 134 6.35 7.93 -2.28
N LEU A 135 5.72 8.91 -2.94
CA LEU A 135 6.39 9.82 -3.88
C LEU A 135 6.39 11.27 -3.40
N MET A 136 5.23 11.88 -3.19
CA MET A 136 5.13 13.32 -2.90
C MET A 136 5.76 13.69 -1.55
N PHE A 137 5.38 13.03 -0.45
CA PHE A 137 5.94 13.38 0.87
C PHE A 137 7.46 13.24 0.98
N PRO A 138 8.11 12.12 0.58
CA PRO A 138 9.57 12.04 0.68
C PRO A 138 10.28 13.11 -0.16
N SER A 139 9.76 13.43 -1.36
CA SER A 139 10.31 14.51 -2.19
C SER A 139 10.11 15.91 -1.59
N VAL A 140 8.96 16.17 -0.97
CA VAL A 140 8.71 17.43 -0.26
C VAL A 140 9.59 17.53 0.99
N ILE A 141 9.72 16.47 1.77
CA ILE A 141 10.58 16.43 2.97
C ILE A 141 12.05 16.66 2.59
N GLU A 142 12.54 16.01 1.53
CA GLU A 142 13.91 16.26 1.05
C GLU A 142 14.09 17.73 0.64
N LEU A 143 13.12 18.29 -0.10
CA LEU A 143 13.17 19.66 -0.57
C LEU A 143 13.18 20.67 0.59
N VAL A 144 12.29 20.51 1.57
CA VAL A 144 12.22 21.38 2.77
C VAL A 144 13.49 21.25 3.62
N THR A 145 13.98 20.04 3.83
CA THR A 145 15.16 19.79 4.68
C THR A 145 16.43 20.38 4.06
N VAL A 146 16.54 20.31 2.73
CA VAL A 146 17.74 20.73 1.99
C VAL A 146 17.69 22.22 1.63
N TRP A 147 16.51 22.86 1.72
CA TRP A 147 16.31 24.28 1.40
C TRP A 147 17.12 25.22 2.31
N GLU A 148 17.25 24.87 3.60
CA GLU A 148 17.95 25.71 4.59
C GLU A 148 19.47 25.48 4.62
N LEU A 149 20.00 24.46 3.91
CA LEU A 149 21.45 24.20 3.85
C LEU A 149 22.14 25.09 2.81
N GLU A 150 23.29 25.65 3.17
CA GLU A 150 24.18 26.37 2.24
C GLU A 150 24.64 25.42 1.12
N ASN A 151 24.37 25.76 -0.15
CA ASN A 151 24.51 24.89 -1.33
C ASN A 151 23.71 23.57 -1.31
N GLY A 152 22.66 23.47 -0.49
CA GLY A 152 21.87 22.26 -0.32
C GLY A 152 21.25 21.73 -1.61
N LEU A 153 20.75 22.62 -2.48
CA LEU A 153 20.10 22.29 -3.75
C LEU A 153 21.02 21.63 -4.79
N GLY A 154 22.34 21.57 -4.51
CA GLY A 154 23.37 21.00 -5.36
C GLY A 154 23.79 21.92 -6.51
N LYS A 155 24.87 21.57 -7.20
CA LYS A 155 25.28 22.29 -8.42
C LYS A 155 24.13 22.28 -9.43
N TRP A 156 23.83 23.45 -10.02
CA TRP A 156 22.76 23.65 -11.01
C TRP A 156 21.32 23.32 -10.53
N ASN A 157 21.06 23.29 -9.21
CA ASN A 157 19.74 22.95 -8.66
C ASN A 157 19.20 21.57 -9.12
N TRP A 158 20.08 20.60 -9.41
CA TRP A 158 19.67 19.26 -9.86
C TRP A 158 18.67 18.58 -8.90
N ARG A 159 18.85 18.75 -7.59
CA ARG A 159 17.96 18.16 -6.58
C ARG A 159 16.56 18.76 -6.63
N LEU A 160 16.44 20.04 -6.99
CA LEU A 160 15.16 20.72 -7.17
C LEU A 160 14.40 20.10 -8.34
N TRP A 161 15.04 20.04 -9.52
CA TRP A 161 14.43 19.47 -10.72
C TRP A 161 14.04 18.00 -10.53
N LYS A 162 14.91 17.18 -9.93
CA LYS A 162 14.61 15.78 -9.58
C LYS A 162 13.33 15.67 -8.75
N ASN A 163 13.22 16.46 -7.67
CA ASN A 163 12.07 16.39 -6.78
C ASN A 163 10.79 16.95 -7.41
N ILE A 164 10.88 18.00 -8.22
CA ILE A 164 9.74 18.51 -9.00
C ILE A 164 9.23 17.43 -9.95
N VAL A 165 10.11 16.72 -10.65
CA VAL A 165 9.72 15.63 -11.56
C VAL A 165 9.04 14.48 -10.81
N ILE A 166 9.57 14.08 -9.64
CA ILE A 166 8.96 13.03 -8.82
C ILE A 166 7.59 13.45 -8.30
N ILE A 167 7.43 14.69 -7.84
CA ILE A 167 6.14 15.24 -7.38
C ILE A 167 5.15 15.28 -8.55
N ALA A 168 5.57 15.78 -9.72
CA ALA A 168 4.73 15.82 -10.91
C ALA A 168 4.27 14.41 -11.33
N PHE A 169 5.17 13.43 -11.29
CA PHE A 169 4.84 12.03 -11.54
C PHE A 169 3.85 11.47 -10.51
N GLY A 170 4.01 11.82 -9.24
CA GLY A 170 3.05 11.49 -8.17
C GLY A 170 1.67 12.10 -8.42
N VAL A 171 1.60 13.38 -8.79
CA VAL A 171 0.34 14.06 -9.11
C VAL A 171 -0.35 13.41 -10.32
N LEU A 172 0.42 13.08 -11.37
CA LEU A 172 -0.11 12.38 -12.52
C LEU A 172 -0.68 11.02 -12.12
N GLY A 173 0.07 10.20 -11.39
CA GLY A 173 -0.39 8.89 -10.91
C GLY A 173 -1.63 8.98 -10.02
N PHE A 174 -1.70 10.00 -9.16
CA PHE A 174 -2.87 10.28 -8.34
C PHE A 174 -4.10 10.59 -9.20
N VAL A 175 -3.98 11.53 -10.14
CA VAL A 175 -5.12 11.98 -10.98
C VAL A 175 -5.57 10.85 -11.89
N THR A 176 -4.66 10.23 -12.64
CA THR A 176 -5.02 9.17 -13.60
C THR A 176 -5.54 7.94 -12.88
N GLY A 177 -4.89 7.52 -11.79
CA GLY A 177 -5.31 6.33 -11.04
C GLY A 177 -6.66 6.53 -10.35
N THR A 178 -6.89 7.69 -9.75
CA THR A 178 -8.20 8.01 -9.14
C THR A 178 -9.30 8.12 -10.19
N TYR A 179 -9.02 8.76 -11.33
CA TYR A 179 -9.98 8.90 -12.42
C TYR A 179 -10.41 7.53 -12.98
N VAL A 180 -9.44 6.67 -13.34
CA VAL A 180 -9.72 5.34 -13.89
C VAL A 180 -10.46 4.48 -12.86
N SER A 181 -10.01 4.46 -11.61
CA SER A 181 -10.67 3.67 -10.56
C SER A 181 -12.11 4.12 -10.29
N ILE A 182 -12.39 5.43 -10.27
CA ILE A 182 -13.76 5.93 -10.09
C ILE A 182 -14.61 5.58 -11.31
N GLN A 183 -14.07 5.70 -12.51
CA GLN A 183 -14.77 5.33 -13.74
C GLN A 183 -15.13 3.84 -13.73
N ASP A 184 -14.20 2.95 -13.40
CA ASP A 184 -14.44 1.50 -13.31
C ASP A 184 -15.51 1.16 -12.25
N ILE A 185 -15.46 1.83 -11.09
CA ILE A 185 -16.48 1.66 -10.03
C ILE A 185 -17.87 2.10 -10.51
N LEU A 186 -17.97 3.21 -11.26
CA LEU A 186 -19.24 3.73 -11.77
C LEU A 186 -19.79 2.90 -12.94
N GLU A 187 -18.92 2.37 -13.78
CA GLU A 187 -19.28 1.47 -14.90
C GLU A 187 -19.63 0.05 -14.43
N GLY A 188 -19.37 -0.29 -13.16
CA GLY A 188 -19.71 -1.60 -12.58
C GLY A 188 -18.84 -2.74 -13.10
N LYS A 189 -17.64 -2.45 -13.62
CA LYS A 189 -16.62 -3.43 -13.99
C LYS A 189 -15.67 -3.70 -12.84
#